data_AF-A0A075VAC5-F1
#
_entry.id   AF-A0A075VAC5-F1
#
_cell.length_a   1.000
_cell.length_b   1.000
_cell.length_c   1.000
_cell.angle_alpha   90.00
_cell.angle_beta   90.00
_cell.angle_gamma   90.00
#
_symmetry.space_group_name_H-M   'P 1'
#
loop_
_entity.id
_entity.type
_entity.pdbx_description
1 polymer ?
#
loop_
_entity_poly.entity_id
_entity_poly.type
_entity_poly.pdbx_seq_one_letter_code
_entity_poly.pdbx_strand_id
1 'polypeptide(L)'
;MSTTDTTEPASRAEFPFAVTITRPGHPTLYLGYRFQHSAEHAAWAFTDMLTGTAHPTGTTINWGATPPDVEIVPPAPTTPREIAEHPDFPGERPPIFPDLYARVLAQHGHDLAPKLWSNACSIYDAMHQPEEEAEVEVGSFPIDPHTLESVLLEHVGESETRAIFAALGAAAGGAR
;
A
#
# COMPACT_ATOMS: atom_id res chain seq x y z
N MET A 1 0.63 28.49 -5.20
CA MET A 1 0.64 28.62 -3.73
C MET A 1 1.33 27.40 -3.20
N SER A 2 2.62 27.51 -2.88
CA SER A 2 3.42 26.37 -2.41
C SER A 2 3.18 26.22 -0.90
N THR A 3 2.43 25.19 -0.50
CA THR A 3 2.43 24.73 0.88
C THR A 3 3.77 24.03 1.11
N THR A 4 4.71 24.74 1.71
CA THR A 4 5.83 24.11 2.41
C THR A 4 5.23 23.34 3.58
N ASP A 5 4.99 22.05 3.37
CA ASP A 5 4.69 21.10 4.43
C ASP A 5 5.99 20.90 5.22
N THR A 6 6.24 21.79 6.18
CA THR A 6 7.27 21.59 7.19
C THR A 6 6.74 20.52 8.11
N THR A 7 7.00 19.25 7.79
CA THR A 7 6.72 18.13 8.68
C THR A 7 7.54 18.35 9.96
N GLU A 8 6.85 18.79 11.02
CA GLU A 8 7.46 18.97 12.34
C GLU A 8 8.05 17.63 12.79
N PRO A 9 9.31 17.59 13.29
CA PRO A 9 9.90 16.34 13.73
C PRO A 9 9.06 15.74 14.86
N ALA A 10 8.81 14.43 14.77
CA ALA A 10 8.08 13.67 15.77
C ALA A 10 8.62 13.99 17.17
N SER A 11 7.74 14.44 18.07
CA SER A 11 8.17 14.92 19.38
C SER A 11 8.04 13.83 20.46
N ARG A 12 8.87 13.92 21.50
CA ARG A 12 8.77 13.05 22.67
C ARG A 12 7.41 13.17 23.38
N ALA A 13 6.75 14.32 23.28
CA ALA A 13 5.42 14.52 23.85
C ALA A 13 4.37 13.66 23.14
N GLU A 14 4.53 13.46 21.83
CA GLU A 14 3.67 12.61 21.02
C GLU A 14 4.03 11.12 21.16
N PHE A 15 5.33 10.80 21.21
CA PHE A 15 5.86 9.45 21.30
C PHE A 15 6.72 9.28 22.57
N PRO A 16 6.09 9.10 23.75
CA PRO A 16 6.80 8.99 25.02
C PRO A 16 7.58 7.68 25.18
N PHE A 17 7.32 6.69 24.34
CA PHE A 17 8.02 5.41 24.33
C PHE A 17 8.69 5.19 22.98
N ALA A 18 9.83 4.50 22.98
CA ALA A 18 10.54 4.17 21.76
C ALA A 18 11.14 2.77 21.82
N VAL A 19 11.23 2.13 20.64
CA VAL A 19 12.13 1.01 20.40
C VAL A 19 13.48 1.59 19.96
N THR A 20 14.53 1.24 20.68
CA THR A 20 15.91 1.60 20.36
C THR A 20 16.58 0.45 19.64
N ILE A 21 17.05 0.71 18.42
CA ILE A 21 17.78 -0.28 17.61
C ILE A 21 19.19 0.24 17.39
N THR A 22 20.16 -0.46 17.95
CA THR A 22 21.59 -0.15 17.78
C THR A 22 22.20 -1.19 16.85
N ARG A 23 22.73 -0.72 15.72
CA ARG A 23 23.37 -1.56 14.69
C ARG A 23 24.83 -1.13 14.57
N PRO A 24 25.81 -2.02 14.74
CA PRO A 24 27.22 -1.66 14.58
C PRO A 24 27.49 -1.04 13.20
N GLY A 25 28.13 0.12 13.17
CA GLY A 25 28.45 0.85 11.93
C GLY A 25 27.30 1.72 11.37
N HIS A 26 26.15 1.79 12.05
CA HIS A 26 25.01 2.62 11.63
C HIS A 26 24.49 3.50 12.78
N PRO A 27 23.77 4.58 12.47
CA PRO A 27 23.07 5.37 13.50
C PRO A 27 22.07 4.52 14.28
N THR A 28 21.99 4.81 15.59
CA THR A 28 20.94 4.28 16.47
C THR A 28 19.59 4.84 16.04
N LEU A 29 18.60 3.97 15.91
CA LEU A 29 17.25 4.35 15.57
C LEU A 29 16.38 4.39 16.82
N TYR A 30 15.51 5.39 16.92
CA TYR A 30 14.48 5.51 17.94
C TYR A 30 13.11 5.49 17.27
N LEU A 31 12.46 4.34 17.23
CA LEU A 31 11.13 4.20 16.63
C LEU A 31 10.08 4.56 17.68
N GLY A 32 9.36 5.65 17.47
CA GLY A 32 8.42 6.23 18.42
C GLY A 32 7.09 5.49 18.49
N TYR A 33 6.54 5.36 19.71
CA TYR A 33 5.24 4.78 19.99
C TYR A 33 4.52 5.59 21.06
N ARG A 34 3.20 5.69 20.90
CA ARG A 34 2.34 6.41 21.85
C ARG A 34 2.14 5.65 23.17
N PHE A 35 2.15 4.32 23.11
CA PHE A 35 1.85 3.46 24.24
C PHE A 35 3.00 2.49 24.54
N GLN A 36 3.24 2.26 25.83
CA GLN A 36 4.30 1.37 26.31
C GLN A 36 4.18 -0.05 25.73
N HIS A 37 2.98 -0.64 25.79
CA HIS A 37 2.74 -1.99 25.31
C HIS A 37 2.99 -2.13 23.80
N SER A 38 2.77 -1.08 23.01
CA SER A 38 3.07 -1.08 21.58
C SER A 38 4.57 -1.09 21.32
N ALA A 39 5.35 -0.30 22.08
CA ALA A 39 6.81 -0.32 21.98
C ALA A 39 7.40 -1.67 22.41
N GLU A 40 6.88 -2.24 23.50
CA GLU A 40 7.28 -3.57 23.98
C GLU A 40 7.00 -4.65 22.93
N HIS A 41 5.78 -4.71 22.41
CA HIS A 41 5.39 -5.65 21.36
C HIS A 41 6.26 -5.50 20.11
N ALA A 42 6.50 -4.26 19.67
CA ALA A 42 7.35 -4.00 18.51
C ALA A 42 8.79 -4.47 18.74
N ALA A 43 9.37 -4.24 19.91
CA ALA A 43 10.71 -4.73 20.23
C ALA A 43 10.81 -6.25 20.20
N TRP A 44 9.78 -6.96 20.69
CA TRP A 44 9.70 -8.42 20.59
C TRP A 44 9.66 -8.87 19.13
N ALA A 45 8.81 -8.25 18.32
CA ALA A 45 8.71 -8.56 16.89
C ALA A 45 10.02 -8.31 16.14
N PHE A 46 10.69 -7.18 16.38
CA PHE A 46 12.01 -6.92 15.80
C PHE A 46 13.07 -7.92 16.24
N THR A 47 13.02 -8.35 17.51
CA THR A 47 13.96 -9.36 18.03
C THR A 47 13.75 -10.71 17.33
N ASP A 48 12.49 -11.12 17.13
CA ASP A 48 12.15 -12.33 16.37
C ASP A 48 12.67 -12.26 14.92
N MET A 49 12.47 -11.10 14.27
CA MET A 49 12.94 -10.86 12.90
C MET A 49 14.46 -10.94 12.72
N LEU A 50 15.27 -10.77 13.78
CA LEU A 50 16.73 -10.96 13.69
C LEU A 50 17.09 -12.39 13.28
N THR A 51 16.25 -13.38 13.53
CA THR A 51 16.56 -14.78 13.17
C THR A 51 16.44 -15.05 11.66
N GLY A 52 15.63 -14.28 10.93
CA GLY A 52 15.31 -14.49 9.52
C GLY A 52 15.70 -13.35 8.57
N THR A 53 16.16 -12.21 9.11
CA THR A 53 16.48 -11.02 8.31
C THR A 53 17.98 -10.75 8.32
N ALA A 54 18.53 -10.32 7.18
CA ALA A 54 19.92 -9.87 7.12
C ALA A 54 20.11 -8.60 7.96
N HIS A 55 21.05 -8.63 8.90
CA HIS A 55 21.38 -7.51 9.77
C HIS A 55 22.85 -7.58 10.21
N PRO A 56 23.48 -6.44 10.59
CA PRO A 56 24.84 -6.46 11.12
C PRO A 56 24.94 -7.27 12.41
N THR A 57 25.96 -8.14 12.51
CA THR A 57 26.24 -8.89 13.74
C THR A 57 26.45 -7.93 14.92
N GLY A 58 25.82 -8.23 16.06
CA GLY A 58 25.85 -7.35 17.23
C GLY A 58 24.74 -6.28 17.24
N THR A 59 23.73 -6.39 16.36
CA THR A 59 22.52 -5.58 16.44
C THR A 59 21.79 -5.87 17.76
N THR A 60 21.42 -4.82 18.49
CA THR A 60 20.64 -4.91 19.73
C THR A 60 19.34 -4.13 19.60
N ILE A 61 18.30 -4.65 20.25
CA ILE A 61 16.96 -4.07 20.25
C ILE A 61 16.52 -3.97 21.71
N ASN A 62 16.12 -2.78 22.12
CA ASN A 62 15.56 -2.51 23.43
C ASN A 62 14.31 -1.63 23.28
N TRP A 63 13.50 -1.51 24.32
CA TRP A 63 12.42 -0.53 24.37
C TRP A 63 12.42 0.18 25.72
N GLY A 64 11.86 1.39 25.75
CA GLY A 64 11.74 2.16 26.98
C GLY A 64 11.15 3.53 26.76
N ALA A 65 11.31 4.41 27.75
CA ALA A 65 10.98 5.81 27.61
C ALA A 65 11.88 6.47 26.56
N THR A 66 11.31 7.29 25.69
CA THR A 66 12.06 8.02 24.68
C THR A 66 13.04 9.00 25.33
N PRO A 67 14.35 8.93 25.00
CA PRO A 67 15.32 9.88 25.52
C PRO A 67 14.99 11.34 25.14
N PRO A 68 15.44 12.34 25.90
CA PRO A 68 15.40 13.72 25.45
C PRO A 68 16.32 13.93 24.23
N ASP A 69 15.97 14.89 23.37
CA ASP A 69 16.82 15.40 22.29
C ASP A 69 17.29 14.36 21.26
N VAL A 70 16.53 13.27 21.06
CA VAL A 70 16.77 12.30 19.98
C VAL A 70 15.81 12.53 18.81
N GLU A 71 16.28 12.23 17.61
CA GLU A 71 15.44 12.14 16.43
C GLU A 71 14.55 10.89 16.54
N ILE A 72 13.24 11.10 16.55
CA ILE A 72 12.25 10.04 16.66
C ILE A 72 11.74 9.72 15.26
N VAL A 73 11.87 8.46 14.86
CA VAL A 73 11.23 7.95 13.65
C VAL A 73 9.78 7.64 14.01
N PRO A 74 8.78 8.22 13.31
CA PRO A 74 7.38 7.97 13.63
C PRO A 74 6.98 6.50 13.40
N PRO A 75 5.83 6.06 13.94
CA PRO A 75 5.22 4.77 13.62
C PRO A 75 5.12 4.55 12.10
N ALA A 76 5.08 3.28 11.68
CA ALA A 76 4.85 2.97 10.28
C ALA A 76 3.45 3.45 9.85
N PRO A 77 3.27 3.90 8.59
CA PRO A 77 1.95 4.25 8.08
C PRO A 77 0.98 3.07 8.19
N THR A 78 -0.30 3.38 8.39
CA THR A 78 -1.32 2.36 8.71
C THR A 78 -2.22 2.02 7.54
N THR A 79 -2.19 2.83 6.48
CA THR A 79 -3.01 2.60 5.29
C THR A 79 -2.14 2.12 4.12
N PRO A 80 -2.67 1.24 3.24
CA PRO A 80 -1.91 0.75 2.09
C PRO A 80 -1.39 1.86 1.16
N ARG A 81 -2.16 2.95 0.98
CA ARG A 81 -1.74 4.08 0.14
C ARG A 81 -0.55 4.81 0.75
N GLU A 82 -0.61 5.17 2.03
CA GLU A 82 0.51 5.86 2.69
C GLU A 82 1.77 4.98 2.73
N ILE A 83 1.61 3.66 2.85
CA ILE A 83 2.73 2.72 2.74
C ILE A 83 3.33 2.78 1.33
N ALA A 84 2.49 2.72 0.28
CA ALA A 84 2.94 2.76 -1.12
C ALA A 84 3.63 4.08 -1.50
N GLU A 85 3.19 5.19 -0.92
CA GLU A 85 3.76 6.53 -1.15
C GLU A 85 4.98 6.81 -0.25
N HIS A 86 5.31 5.92 0.70
CA HIS A 86 6.39 6.14 1.64
C HIS A 86 7.76 6.14 0.93
N PRO A 87 8.68 7.07 1.25
CA PRO A 87 9.99 7.16 0.58
C PRO A 87 10.87 5.91 0.75
N ASP A 88 10.67 5.17 1.85
CA ASP A 88 11.33 3.88 2.10
C ASP A 88 10.56 2.66 1.57
N PHE A 89 9.49 2.86 0.78
CA PHE A 89 8.85 1.74 0.09
C PHE A 89 9.88 1.07 -0.83
N PRO A 90 9.97 -0.27 -0.87
CA PRO A 90 11.02 -0.95 -1.60
C PRO A 90 10.98 -0.59 -3.09
N GLY A 91 12.04 0.07 -3.54
CA GLY A 91 12.39 0.22 -4.95
C GLY A 91 13.67 -0.56 -5.25
N GLU A 92 14.60 0.05 -5.98
CA GLU A 92 15.88 -0.59 -6.35
C GLU A 92 16.90 -0.68 -5.21
N ARG A 93 16.68 0.02 -4.08
CA ARG A 93 17.64 0.03 -2.97
C ARG A 93 17.51 -1.23 -2.11
N PRO A 94 18.63 -1.87 -1.72
CA PRO A 94 18.58 -2.99 -0.81
C PRO A 94 18.06 -2.53 0.56
N PRO A 95 17.09 -3.24 1.16
CA PRO A 95 16.53 -2.86 2.44
C PRO A 95 17.59 -2.97 3.55
N ILE A 96 17.64 -1.96 4.42
CA ILE A 96 18.46 -1.97 5.63
C ILE A 96 17.53 -2.20 6.83
N PHE A 97 17.78 -3.24 7.61
CA PHE A 97 16.94 -3.58 8.77
C PHE A 97 16.95 -2.48 9.86
N PRO A 98 15.79 -2.13 10.46
CA PRO A 98 14.45 -2.50 10.01
C PRO A 98 14.04 -1.65 8.80
N ASP A 99 13.59 -2.32 7.74
CA ASP A 99 12.99 -1.64 6.59
C ASP A 99 11.53 -1.28 6.89
N LEU A 100 10.87 -0.64 5.92
CA LEU A 100 9.47 -0.24 6.08
C LEU A 100 8.57 -1.47 6.34
N TYR A 101 8.81 -2.60 5.68
CA TYR A 101 8.02 -3.81 5.89
C TYR A 101 8.17 -4.35 7.32
N ALA A 102 9.40 -4.46 7.83
CA ALA A 102 9.67 -4.87 9.20
C ALA A 102 8.96 -3.96 10.21
N ARG A 103 8.92 -2.64 9.95
CA ARG A 103 8.18 -1.69 10.81
C ARG A 103 6.67 -1.92 10.76
N VAL A 104 6.09 -2.15 9.58
CA VAL A 104 4.66 -2.49 9.43
C VAL A 104 4.34 -3.82 10.13
N LEU A 105 5.21 -4.82 9.98
CA LEU A 105 5.08 -6.14 10.61
C LEU A 105 5.13 -6.05 12.13
N ALA A 106 6.09 -5.31 12.70
CA ALA A 106 6.21 -5.12 14.14
C ALA A 106 4.99 -4.40 14.75
N GLN A 107 4.39 -3.47 13.99
CA GLN A 107 3.26 -2.67 14.43
C GLN A 107 1.92 -3.41 14.34
N HIS A 108 1.70 -4.19 13.28
CA HIS A 108 0.40 -4.79 12.96
C HIS A 108 0.35 -6.32 13.11
N GLY A 109 1.50 -6.98 13.30
CA GLY A 109 1.61 -8.43 13.41
C GLY A 109 1.43 -9.17 12.08
N HIS A 110 1.62 -10.49 12.13
CA HIS A 110 1.66 -11.36 10.96
C HIS A 110 0.32 -11.52 10.22
N ASP A 111 -0.81 -11.20 10.86
CA ASP A 111 -2.13 -11.38 10.24
C ASP A 111 -2.53 -10.22 9.31
N LEU A 112 -2.15 -9.00 9.68
CA LEU A 112 -2.56 -7.78 9.01
C LEU A 112 -1.45 -7.19 8.13
N ALA A 113 -0.19 -7.24 8.58
CA ALA A 113 0.91 -6.64 7.83
C ALA A 113 1.07 -7.19 6.41
N PRO A 114 0.98 -8.50 6.13
CA PRO A 114 1.05 -9.01 4.76
C PRO A 114 -0.08 -8.48 3.85
N LYS A 115 -1.28 -8.29 4.41
CA LYS A 115 -2.43 -7.76 3.66
C LYS A 115 -2.24 -6.28 3.33
N LEU A 116 -1.79 -5.48 4.31
CA LEU A 116 -1.46 -4.07 4.11
C LEU A 116 -0.36 -3.92 3.05
N TRP A 117 0.70 -4.73 3.17
CA TRP A 117 1.83 -4.70 2.25
C TRP A 117 1.44 -5.11 0.83
N SER A 118 0.70 -6.21 0.67
CA SER A 118 0.22 -6.66 -0.64
C SER A 118 -0.63 -5.59 -1.32
N ASN A 119 -1.54 -4.95 -0.59
CA ASN A 119 -2.35 -3.86 -1.12
C ASN A 119 -1.51 -2.64 -1.48
N ALA A 120 -0.48 -2.32 -0.67
CA ALA A 120 0.44 -1.24 -0.96
C ALA A 120 1.24 -1.49 -2.25
N CYS A 121 1.72 -2.72 -2.48
CA CYS A 121 2.36 -3.11 -3.73
C CYS A 121 1.43 -2.89 -4.94
N SER A 122 0.17 -3.35 -4.87
CA SER A 122 -0.78 -3.15 -5.97
C SER A 122 -1.05 -1.66 -6.26
N ILE A 123 -1.10 -0.81 -5.23
CA ILE A 123 -1.25 0.64 -5.39
C ILE A 123 0.02 1.22 -6.01
N TYR A 124 1.20 0.83 -5.53
CA TYR A 124 2.49 1.27 -6.05
C TYR A 124 2.63 0.95 -7.54
N ASP A 125 2.32 -0.29 -7.94
CA ASP A 125 2.36 -0.73 -9.34
C ASP A 125 1.40 0.11 -10.20
N ALA A 126 0.17 0.34 -9.74
CA ALA A 126 -0.79 1.16 -10.46
C ALA A 126 -0.36 2.64 -10.62
N MET A 127 0.42 3.18 -9.68
CA MET A 127 0.98 4.54 -9.77
C MET A 127 2.18 4.64 -10.73
N HIS A 128 2.86 3.53 -11.02
CA HIS A 128 4.11 3.50 -11.80
C HIS A 128 4.01 2.70 -13.10
N GLN A 129 2.82 2.18 -13.45
CA GLN A 129 2.59 1.65 -14.77
C GLN A 129 2.88 2.75 -15.80
N PRO A 130 3.80 2.52 -16.77
CA PRO A 130 3.91 3.44 -17.87
C PRO A 130 2.54 3.51 -18.53
N GLU A 131 2.05 4.71 -18.81
CA GLU A 131 0.92 4.86 -19.71
C GLU A 131 1.35 4.17 -21.01
N GLU A 132 0.93 2.90 -21.20
CA GLU A 132 0.95 2.28 -22.50
C GLU A 132 0.05 3.19 -23.32
N GLU A 133 0.70 4.08 -24.07
CA GLU A 133 0.09 4.75 -25.21
C GLU A 133 -0.52 3.60 -26.00
N ALA A 134 -1.83 3.42 -25.84
CA ALA A 134 -2.61 2.60 -26.71
C ALA A 134 -2.49 3.28 -28.07
N GLU A 135 -1.44 2.95 -28.82
CA GLU A 135 -1.53 2.79 -30.26
C GLU A 135 -2.67 1.79 -30.44
N VAL A 136 -3.89 2.31 -30.44
CA VAL A 136 -5.00 1.72 -31.14
C VAL A 136 -4.53 1.76 -32.59
N GLU A 137 -3.76 0.74 -32.98
CA GLU A 137 -3.65 0.35 -34.36
C GLU A 137 -5.09 0.02 -34.74
N VAL A 138 -5.81 1.03 -35.22
CA VAL A 138 -7.05 0.86 -35.98
C VAL A 138 -6.58 0.16 -37.23
N GLY A 139 -6.38 -1.16 -37.11
CA GLY A 139 -6.38 -2.07 -38.23
C GLY A 139 -7.71 -1.82 -38.92
N SER A 140 -7.65 -1.01 -39.97
CA SER A 140 -8.74 -0.79 -40.90
C SER A 140 -9.00 -2.14 -41.56
N PHE A 141 -9.76 -2.99 -40.88
CA PHE A 141 -10.34 -4.17 -41.49
C PHE A 141 -11.35 -3.64 -42.52
N PRO A 142 -11.19 -3.93 -43.81
CA PRO A 142 -12.25 -3.66 -44.76
C PRO A 142 -13.43 -4.56 -44.38
N ILE A 143 -14.44 -3.97 -43.73
CA ILE A 143 -15.72 -4.63 -43.53
C ILE A 143 -16.36 -4.68 -44.91
N ASP A 144 -16.24 -5.84 -45.57
CA ASP A 144 -17.01 -6.15 -46.76
C ASP A 144 -18.51 -6.09 -46.39
N PRO A 145 -19.33 -5.23 -47.03
CA PRO A 145 -20.73 -5.06 -46.68
C PRO A 145 -21.57 -6.33 -46.88
N HIS A 146 -21.01 -7.39 -47.47
CA HIS A 146 -21.69 -8.68 -47.64
C HIS A 146 -21.55 -9.67 -46.46
N THR A 147 -20.75 -9.37 -45.43
CA THR A 147 -20.53 -10.29 -44.28
C THR A 147 -21.48 -10.04 -43.10
N LEU A 148 -22.35 -9.02 -43.17
CA LEU A 148 -23.27 -8.66 -42.08
C LEU A 148 -24.54 -9.53 -41.99
N GLU A 149 -24.84 -10.36 -43.00
CA GLU A 149 -26.00 -11.25 -42.95
C GLU A 149 -25.72 -12.60 -42.25
N SER A 150 -24.46 -12.94 -42.00
CA SER A 150 -24.09 -14.26 -41.44
C SER A 150 -23.91 -14.27 -39.91
N VAL A 151 -23.81 -13.11 -39.25
CA VAL A 151 -23.52 -13.04 -37.79
C VAL A 151 -24.80 -12.82 -36.95
N LEU A 152 -25.94 -12.52 -37.57
CA LEU A 152 -27.21 -12.29 -36.87
C LEU A 152 -28.15 -13.51 -36.82
N LEU A 153 -27.71 -14.71 -37.23
CA LEU A 153 -28.59 -15.88 -37.33
C LEU A 153 -28.06 -17.22 -36.77
N GLU A 154 -27.00 -17.22 -35.98
CA GLU A 154 -26.58 -18.44 -35.25
C GLU A 154 -26.22 -18.13 -33.79
N HIS A 155 -27.25 -18.01 -32.93
CA HIS A 155 -27.33 -18.72 -31.65
C HIS A 155 -28.69 -18.43 -30.98
N VAL A 156 -29.74 -19.06 -31.52
CA VAL A 156 -30.90 -19.45 -30.71
C VAL A 156 -30.48 -20.72 -29.99
N GLY A 157 -30.17 -20.59 -28.70
CA GLY A 157 -29.73 -21.69 -27.85
C GLY A 157 -29.74 -21.32 -26.38
N GLU A 158 -30.89 -21.57 -25.74
CA GLU A 158 -31.04 -21.94 -24.34
C GLU A 158 -30.77 -20.90 -23.23
N SER A 159 -31.91 -20.49 -22.65
CA SER A 159 -32.17 -20.40 -21.21
C SER A 159 -31.56 -19.27 -20.36
N GLU A 160 -32.45 -18.65 -19.60
CA GLU A 160 -32.21 -17.83 -18.40
C GLU A 160 -31.48 -16.49 -18.58
N THR A 161 -32.26 -15.42 -18.74
CA THR A 161 -32.21 -14.32 -17.76
C THR A 161 -33.45 -13.44 -17.87
N ARG A 162 -34.30 -13.58 -16.86
CA ARG A 162 -35.30 -12.59 -16.47
C ARG A 162 -34.59 -11.28 -16.11
N ALA A 163 -35.23 -10.19 -16.51
CA ALA A 163 -35.06 -8.82 -16.03
C ALA A 163 -33.74 -8.15 -16.41
N ILE A 164 -33.82 -7.18 -17.32
CA ILE A 164 -33.47 -5.76 -17.12
C ILE A 164 -33.98 -5.01 -18.37
N PHE A 165 -34.38 -3.74 -18.18
CA PHE A 165 -35.04 -2.81 -19.14
C PHE A 165 -36.58 -2.77 -19.13
N ALA A 166 -37.13 -2.39 -17.97
CA ALA A 166 -38.36 -1.61 -17.92
C ALA A 166 -38.03 -0.21 -17.38
N ALA A 167 -37.49 0.67 -18.24
CA ALA A 167 -37.41 2.10 -17.98
C ALA A 167 -37.02 2.88 -19.26
N LEU A 168 -37.96 3.04 -20.20
CA LEU A 168 -38.04 4.23 -21.04
C LEU A 168 -39.33 4.17 -21.88
N GLY A 169 -40.20 5.17 -21.75
CA GLY A 169 -41.29 5.37 -22.71
C GLY A 169 -42.69 5.57 -22.14
N ALA A 170 -42.87 6.42 -21.13
CA ALA A 170 -44.19 6.97 -20.79
C ALA A 170 -44.19 8.49 -21.03
N ALA A 171 -44.11 8.88 -22.29
CA ALA A 171 -44.41 10.24 -22.73
C ALA A 171 -44.74 10.24 -24.24
N ALA A 172 -45.99 9.96 -24.59
CA ALA A 172 -46.65 10.50 -25.78
C ALA A 172 -48.09 9.96 -25.93
N GLY A 173 -49.08 10.87 -25.86
CA GLY A 173 -50.39 10.79 -26.53
C GLY A 173 -51.39 9.74 -26.00
N GLY A 174 -52.65 10.04 -25.73
CA GLY A 174 -53.47 11.19 -26.08
C GLY A 174 -54.95 10.76 -26.02
N ALA A 175 -55.83 11.77 -25.99
CA ALA A 175 -57.25 11.72 -26.29
C ALA A 175 -58.18 10.93 -25.35
N ARG A 176 -58.97 11.67 -24.57
CA ARG A 176 -60.40 11.88 -24.88
C ARG A 176 -60.94 13.11 -24.16
#